data_AF-A0A378B7W6-F1
#
_entry.id   AF-A0A378B7W6-F1
#
_cell.length_a   1.000
_cell.length_b   1.000
_cell.length_c   1.000
_cell.angle_alpha   90.00
_cell.angle_beta   90.00
_cell.angle_gamma   90.00
#
_symmetry.space_group_name_H-M   'P 1'
#
loop_
_entity.id
_entity.type
_entity.pdbx_description
1 polymer ?
#
loop_
_entity_poly.entity_id
_entity_poly.type
_entity_poly.pdbx_seq_one_letter_code
_entity_poly.pdbx_strand_id
1 'polypeptide(L)'
;MLDPADDNVMSVLQYALDYLEVERVVLCGHYGCGGVQAALSLPTLPLAQESSALARRIGQLRHTLHYEIAQIADECCVAASPGASASADAERSRHALDALVEANVRAQFARLLESEPVQTVLASGRPLSLHGCVYDLASGHLTTLVEHLSPQEHAP
;
A
#
# COMPACT_ATOMS: atom_id res chain seq x y z
N MET A 1 5.89 -5.76 0.79
CA MET A 1 5.32 -5.39 2.09
C MET A 1 6.46 -4.79 2.89
N LEU A 2 6.23 -3.75 3.67
CA LEU A 2 7.15 -3.34 4.71
C LEU A 2 7.10 -4.45 5.75
N ASP A 3 8.17 -5.23 5.83
CA ASP A 3 8.32 -6.35 6.74
C ASP A 3 9.49 -6.00 7.67
N PRO A 4 9.30 -6.00 9.00
CA PRO A 4 10.40 -5.77 9.94
C PRO A 4 11.55 -6.78 9.81
N ALA A 5 11.31 -7.96 9.20
CA ALA A 5 12.34 -8.94 8.92
C ALA A 5 13.04 -8.73 7.55
N ASP A 6 12.65 -7.72 6.77
CA ASP A 6 13.30 -7.39 5.49
C ASP A 6 14.43 -6.36 5.72
N ASP A 7 15.66 -6.87 5.82
CA ASP A 7 16.88 -6.07 6.02
C ASP A 7 17.08 -5.00 4.93
N ASN A 8 16.53 -5.18 3.72
CA ASN A 8 16.65 -4.18 2.66
C ASN A 8 15.93 -2.90 3.07
N VAL A 9 14.64 -2.98 3.41
CA VAL A 9 13.88 -1.79 3.80
C VAL A 9 14.28 -1.28 5.19
N MET A 10 14.61 -2.16 6.13
CA MET A 10 15.01 -1.75 7.49
C MET A 10 16.36 -1.00 7.48
N SER A 11 17.34 -1.45 6.68
CA SER A 11 18.62 -0.74 6.57
C SER A 11 18.47 0.65 5.94
N VAL A 12 17.62 0.80 4.91
CA VAL A 12 17.33 2.10 4.29
C VAL A 12 16.65 3.03 5.30
N LEU A 13 15.66 2.52 6.04
CA LEU A 13 14.90 3.31 7.00
C LEU A 13 15.78 3.75 8.17
N GLN A 14 16.57 2.82 8.73
CA GLN A 14 17.51 3.13 9.81
C GLN A 14 18.56 4.16 9.37
N TYR A 15 19.13 4.00 8.17
CA TYR A 15 20.11 4.97 7.67
C TYR A 15 19.51 6.38 7.52
N ALA A 16 18.31 6.47 6.92
CA ALA A 16 17.62 7.74 6.72
C ALA A 16 17.29 8.44 8.05
N LEU A 17 16.88 7.69 9.07
CA LEU A 17 16.42 8.24 10.34
C LEU A 17 17.55 8.50 11.34
N ASP A 18 18.49 7.57 11.49
CA ASP A 18 19.53 7.64 12.52
C ASP A 18 20.73 8.48 12.07
N TYR A 19 21.06 8.47 10.76
CA TYR A 19 22.29 9.08 10.25
C TYR A 19 22.04 10.31 9.38
N LEU A 20 21.02 10.28 8.52
CA LEU A 20 20.64 11.45 7.71
C LEU A 20 19.67 12.37 8.44
N GLU A 21 19.05 11.88 9.52
CA GLU A 21 18.10 12.61 10.34
C GLU A 21 16.97 13.27 9.55
N VAL A 22 16.42 12.56 8.55
CA VAL A 22 15.32 13.11 7.75
C VAL A 22 14.08 13.36 8.62
N GLU A 23 13.45 14.50 8.46
CA GLU A 23 12.23 14.87 9.19
C GLU A 23 10.96 14.33 8.52
N ARG A 24 11.05 13.85 7.27
CA ARG A 24 9.90 13.37 6.51
C ARG A 24 10.18 12.06 5.78
N VAL A 25 9.25 11.12 5.88
CA VAL A 25 9.22 9.88 5.11
C VAL A 25 7.92 9.77 4.34
N VAL A 26 8.01 9.44 3.05
CA VAL A 26 6.84 9.26 2.19
C VAL A 26 6.76 7.80 1.74
N LEU A 27 5.67 7.13 2.11
CA LEU A 27 5.29 5.83 1.57
C LEU A 27 4.31 6.06 0.41
N CYS A 28 4.76 5.80 -0.82
CA CYS A 28 3.97 6.06 -2.01
C CYS A 28 3.55 4.77 -2.71
N GLY A 29 2.24 4.57 -2.89
CA GLY A 29 1.68 3.65 -3.87
C GLY A 29 1.41 4.36 -5.21
N HIS A 30 0.87 3.63 -6.19
CA HIS A 30 0.43 4.22 -7.45
C HIS A 30 -0.76 3.48 -8.03
N TYR A 31 -1.67 4.20 -8.68
CA TYR A 31 -2.78 3.58 -9.42
C TYR A 31 -2.24 2.78 -10.61
N GLY A 32 -2.99 1.75 -11.01
CA GLY A 32 -2.55 0.79 -12.02
C GLY A 32 -1.39 -0.12 -11.57
N CYS A 33 -1.23 -0.37 -10.26
CA CYS A 33 -0.18 -1.24 -9.75
C CYS A 33 -0.36 -2.69 -10.20
N GLY A 34 0.52 -3.15 -11.11
CA GLY A 34 0.52 -4.54 -11.59
C GLY A 34 0.74 -5.58 -10.49
N GLY A 35 1.42 -5.23 -9.39
CA GLY A 35 1.58 -6.09 -8.22
C GLY A 35 0.26 -6.32 -7.47
N VAL A 36 -0.54 -5.26 -7.27
CA VAL A 36 -1.87 -5.36 -6.65
C VAL A 36 -2.82 -6.12 -7.57
N GLN A 37 -2.77 -5.85 -8.88
CA GLN A 37 -3.55 -6.61 -9.87
C GLN A 37 -3.20 -8.11 -9.84
N ALA A 38 -1.90 -8.46 -9.82
CA ALA A 38 -1.46 -9.84 -9.69
C ALA A 38 -1.89 -10.47 -8.37
N ALA A 39 -1.91 -9.72 -7.26
CA ALA A 39 -2.38 -10.20 -5.97
C ALA A 39 -3.88 -10.51 -5.98
N LEU A 40 -4.70 -9.67 -6.63
CA LEU A 40 -6.13 -9.90 -6.82
C LEU A 40 -6.40 -11.15 -7.66
N SER A 41 -5.68 -11.30 -8.78
CA SER A 41 -5.82 -12.43 -9.71
C SER A 41 -5.04 -13.69 -9.31
N LEU A 42 -4.24 -13.66 -8.24
CA LEU A 42 -3.26 -14.70 -7.94
C LEU A 42 -3.81 -16.14 -8.05
N PRO A 43 -4.99 -16.50 -7.49
CA PRO A 43 -5.49 -17.88 -7.55
C PRO A 43 -5.68 -18.44 -8.96
N THR A 44 -5.85 -17.58 -9.97
CA THR A 44 -6.03 -17.97 -11.37
C THR A 44 -4.75 -17.88 -12.20
N LEU A 45 -3.68 -17.29 -11.66
CA LEU A 45 -2.40 -17.13 -12.33
C LEU A 45 -1.51 -18.38 -12.12
N PRO A 46 -0.71 -18.78 -13.12
CA PRO A 46 0.30 -19.84 -12.95
C PRO A 46 1.25 -19.59 -11.77
N LEU A 47 1.51 -18.30 -11.49
CA LEU A 47 2.32 -17.82 -10.38
C LEU A 47 1.89 -18.38 -9.02
N ALA A 48 0.60 -18.72 -8.81
CA ALA A 48 0.13 -19.30 -7.55
C ALA A 48 0.72 -20.69 -7.23
N GLN A 49 1.19 -21.42 -8.24
CA GLN A 49 1.77 -22.76 -8.07
C GLN A 49 3.30 -22.73 -8.03
N GLU A 50 3.90 -21.55 -8.15
CA GLU A 50 5.35 -21.39 -8.13
C GLU A 50 5.88 -21.18 -6.70
N SER A 51 7.13 -21.59 -6.47
CA SER A 51 7.91 -21.28 -5.26
C SER A 51 8.93 -20.15 -5.48
N SER A 52 8.68 -19.28 -6.47
CA SER A 52 9.57 -18.18 -6.83
C SER A 52 9.54 -17.03 -5.81
N ALA A 53 10.57 -16.18 -5.81
CA ALA A 53 10.59 -14.99 -4.95
C ALA A 53 9.42 -14.04 -5.26
N LEU A 54 9.04 -13.93 -6.54
CA LEU A 54 7.89 -13.16 -6.98
C LEU A 54 6.58 -13.74 -6.44
N ALA A 55 6.37 -15.05 -6.55
CA ALA A 55 5.16 -15.71 -6.04
C ALA A 55 4.99 -15.48 -4.53
N ARG A 56 6.08 -15.59 -3.75
CA ARG A 56 6.06 -15.29 -2.31
C ARG A 56 5.67 -13.83 -2.05
N ARG A 57 6.25 -12.87 -2.77
CA ARG A 57 5.96 -11.43 -2.62
C ARG A 57 4.52 -11.09 -2.97
N ILE A 58 3.98 -11.63 -4.05
CA ILE A 58 2.58 -11.41 -4.46
C ILE A 58 1.61 -12.11 -3.49
N GLY A 59 1.95 -13.32 -3.03
CA GLY A 59 1.18 -14.03 -2.00
C GLY A 59 1.10 -13.26 -0.68
N GLN A 60 2.22 -12.69 -0.23
CA GLN A 60 2.30 -11.80 0.94
C GLN A 60 1.42 -10.55 0.78
N LEU A 61 1.44 -9.93 -0.40
CA LEU A 61 0.59 -8.77 -0.70
C LEU A 61 -0.89 -9.16 -0.66
N ARG A 62 -1.27 -10.28 -1.30
CA ARG A 62 -2.64 -10.82 -1.26
C ARG A 62 -3.08 -11.10 0.17
N HIS A 63 -2.21 -11.69 0.99
CA HIS A 63 -2.51 -11.97 2.39
C HIS A 63 -2.75 -10.68 3.19
N THR A 64 -1.96 -9.63 2.94
CA THR A 64 -2.18 -8.31 3.56
C THR A 64 -3.55 -7.75 3.20
N LEU A 65 -3.99 -7.92 1.95
CA LEU A 65 -5.24 -7.38 1.41
C LEU A 65 -6.43 -8.35 1.46
N HIS A 66 -6.32 -9.45 2.23
CA HIS A 66 -7.29 -10.54 2.12
C HIS A 66 -8.72 -10.11 2.49
N TYR A 67 -8.85 -9.18 3.45
CA TYR A 67 -10.14 -8.68 3.90
C TYR A 67 -10.79 -7.80 2.83
N GLU A 68 -10.03 -6.86 2.26
CA GLU A 68 -10.49 -5.94 1.22
C GLU A 68 -10.82 -6.69 -0.08
N ILE A 69 -10.02 -7.70 -0.44
CA ILE A 69 -10.30 -8.57 -1.59
C ILE A 69 -11.63 -9.32 -1.38
N ALA A 70 -11.91 -9.81 -0.17
CA ALA A 70 -13.16 -10.50 0.13
C ALA A 70 -14.37 -9.55 0.04
N GLN A 71 -14.27 -8.33 0.58
CA GLN A 71 -15.33 -7.32 0.50
C GLN A 71 -15.67 -6.94 -0.94
N ILE A 72 -14.66 -6.70 -1.77
CA ILE A 72 -14.85 -6.34 -3.19
C ILE A 72 -15.51 -7.50 -3.96
N ALA A 73 -15.14 -8.75 -3.65
CA ALA A 73 -15.75 -9.91 -4.28
C ALA A 73 -17.25 -9.97 -3.96
N ASP A 74 -17.63 -9.79 -2.70
CA ASP A 74 -19.03 -9.79 -2.26
C ASP A 74 -19.83 -8.66 -2.93
N GLU A 75 -19.30 -7.43 -2.98
CA GLU A 75 -19.95 -6.28 -3.62
C GLU A 75 -20.19 -6.48 -5.12
N CYS A 76 -19.23 -7.09 -5.83
CA CYS A 76 -19.37 -7.41 -7.25
C CYS A 76 -20.43 -8.49 -7.51
N CYS A 77 -20.63 -9.42 -6.58
CA CYS A 77 -21.67 -10.45 -6.67
C CYS A 77 -23.09 -9.86 -6.62
N VAL A 78 -23.30 -8.84 -5.78
CA VAL A 78 -24.61 -8.18 -5.62
C VAL A 78 -24.92 -7.20 -6.76
N ALA A 79 -23.89 -6.61 -7.37
CA ALA A 79 -24.04 -5.60 -8.41
C ALA A 79 -24.09 -6.16 -9.85
N ALA A 80 -23.94 -7.47 -10.03
CA ALA A 80 -24.03 -8.15 -11.32
C ALA A 80 -25.48 -8.13 -11.84
N SER A 81 -25.92 -6.98 -12.34
CA SER A 81 -27.15 -6.86 -13.12
C SER A 81 -26.91 -7.42 -14.53
N PRO A 82 -27.72 -8.37 -15.02
CA PRO A 82 -27.59 -8.90 -16.38
C PRO A 82 -27.95 -7.79 -17.37
N GLY A 83 -26.93 -7.10 -17.91
CA GLY A 83 -27.09 -6.00 -18.86
C GLY A 83 -26.06 -4.86 -18.77
N ALA A 84 -25.06 -4.92 -17.87
CA ALA A 84 -23.99 -3.92 -17.82
C ALA A 84 -23.16 -3.92 -19.12
N SER A 85 -22.77 -2.74 -19.60
CA SER A 85 -21.90 -2.61 -20.77
C SER A 85 -20.45 -2.96 -20.40
N ALA A 86 -19.66 -3.44 -21.38
CA ALA A 86 -18.24 -3.75 -21.18
C ALA A 86 -17.42 -2.57 -20.62
N SER A 87 -17.84 -1.32 -20.88
CA SER A 87 -17.24 -0.11 -20.31
C SER A 87 -17.49 0.01 -18.81
N ALA A 88 -18.69 -0.30 -18.34
CA ALA A 88 -19.06 -0.23 -16.93
C ALA A 88 -18.32 -1.29 -16.10
N ASP A 89 -18.12 -2.49 -16.66
CA ASP A 89 -17.36 -3.55 -15.99
C ASP A 89 -15.87 -3.23 -15.89
N ALA A 90 -15.29 -2.66 -16.94
CA ALA A 90 -13.90 -2.20 -16.93
C ALA A 90 -13.68 -1.06 -15.92
N GLU A 91 -14.64 -0.15 -15.79
CA GLU A 91 -14.59 0.95 -14.83
C GLU A 91 -14.75 0.47 -13.39
N ARG A 92 -15.68 -0.46 -13.13
CA ARG A 92 -15.81 -1.12 -11.81
C ARG A 92 -14.54 -1.85 -11.41
N SER A 93 -13.94 -2.59 -12.34
CA SER A 93 -12.69 -3.33 -12.11
C SER A 93 -11.54 -2.38 -11.78
N ARG A 94 -11.47 -1.22 -12.44
CA ARG A 94 -10.47 -0.19 -12.15
C ARG A 94 -10.66 0.40 -10.75
N HIS A 95 -11.88 0.78 -10.39
CA HIS A 95 -12.19 1.30 -9.05
C HIS A 95 -11.85 0.28 -7.95
N ALA A 96 -12.12 -1.01 -8.17
CA ALA A 96 -11.73 -2.07 -7.25
C ALA A 96 -10.20 -2.17 -7.08
N LEU A 97 -9.45 -2.05 -8.17
CA LEU A 97 -7.99 -2.03 -8.12
C LEU A 97 -7.45 -0.79 -7.40
N ASP A 98 -8.04 0.37 -7.66
CA ASP A 98 -7.66 1.63 -7.01
C ASP A 98 -7.89 1.55 -5.50
N ALA A 99 -9.05 1.02 -5.07
CA ALA A 99 -9.34 0.77 -3.66
C ALA A 99 -8.32 -0.18 -3.00
N LEU A 100 -7.89 -1.25 -3.69
CA LEU A 100 -6.86 -2.16 -3.19
C LEU A 100 -5.47 -1.52 -3.11
N VAL A 101 -5.14 -0.60 -4.03
CA VAL A 101 -3.90 0.19 -3.96
C VAL A 101 -3.92 1.08 -2.72
N GLU A 102 -5.02 1.80 -2.50
CA GLU A 102 -5.18 2.66 -1.33
C GLU A 102 -5.13 1.86 -0.02
N ALA A 103 -5.82 0.72 0.04
CA ALA A 103 -5.80 -0.19 1.18
C ALA A 103 -4.38 -0.70 1.47
N ASN A 104 -3.62 -1.06 0.42
CA ASN A 104 -2.23 -1.46 0.59
C ASN A 104 -1.39 -0.33 1.17
N VAL A 105 -1.52 0.91 0.68
CA VAL A 105 -0.79 2.05 1.25
C VAL A 105 -1.10 2.22 2.73
N ARG A 106 -2.37 2.17 3.13
CA ARG A 106 -2.79 2.25 4.55
C ARG A 106 -2.20 1.11 5.38
N ALA A 107 -2.25 -0.12 4.89
CA ALA A 107 -1.71 -1.29 5.59
C ALA A 107 -0.19 -1.23 5.74
N GLN A 108 0.55 -0.78 4.72
CA GLN A 108 1.99 -0.60 4.83
C GLN A 108 2.36 0.60 5.70
N PHE A 109 1.55 1.65 5.70
CA PHE A 109 1.74 2.83 6.56
C PHE A 109 1.64 2.48 8.03
N ALA A 110 0.68 1.63 8.42
CA ALA A 110 0.59 1.11 9.78
C ALA A 110 1.87 0.36 10.19
N ARG A 111 2.40 -0.49 9.30
CA ARG A 111 3.68 -1.19 9.55
C ARG A 111 4.89 -0.25 9.61
N LEU A 112 4.89 0.81 8.79
CA LEU A 112 5.92 1.85 8.85
C LEU A 112 5.92 2.51 10.22
N LEU A 113 4.74 2.91 10.70
CA LEU A 113 4.58 3.47 12.03
C LEU A 113 5.09 2.52 13.12
N GLU A 114 4.80 1.22 13.02
CA GLU A 114 5.20 0.21 14.01
C GLU A 114 6.67 -0.24 13.90
N SER A 115 7.40 0.18 12.87
CA SER A 115 8.79 -0.25 12.66
C SER A 115 9.74 0.35 13.71
N GLU A 116 10.76 -0.43 14.12
CA GLU A 116 11.68 -0.03 15.19
C GLU A 116 12.40 1.30 14.90
N PRO A 117 12.97 1.57 13.71
CA PRO A 117 13.64 2.84 13.46
C PRO A 117 12.72 4.05 13.62
N VAL A 118 11.46 3.92 13.19
CA VAL A 118 10.44 4.98 13.33
C VAL A 118 10.05 5.17 14.78
N GLN A 119 9.76 4.08 15.50
CA GLN A 119 9.41 4.13 16.92
C GLN A 119 10.53 4.74 17.77
N THR A 120 11.79 4.43 17.46
CA THR A 120 12.98 4.99 18.13
C THR A 120 13.06 6.51 17.94
N VAL A 121 12.86 7.02 16.73
CA VAL A 121 12.83 8.47 16.48
C VAL A 121 11.65 9.13 17.20
N LEU A 122 10.44 8.56 17.12
CA LEU A 122 9.26 9.11 17.78
C LEU A 122 9.44 9.14 19.32
N ALA A 123 10.00 8.09 19.91
CA ALA A 123 10.29 8.03 21.34
C ALA A 123 11.36 9.04 21.80
N SER A 124 12.29 9.41 20.91
CA SER A 124 13.30 10.44 21.19
C SER A 124 12.73 11.87 21.21
N GLY A 125 11.51 12.07 20.72
CA GLY A 125 10.89 13.39 20.59
C GLY A 125 11.42 14.24 19.43
N ARG A 126 12.30 13.68 18.59
CA ARG A 126 12.73 14.31 17.34
C ARG A 126 11.54 14.45 16.37
N PRO A 127 11.41 15.58 15.64
CA PRO A 127 10.38 15.72 14.62
C PRO A 127 10.53 14.64 13.53
N LEU A 128 9.43 13.94 13.26
CA LEU A 128 9.26 13.01 12.17
C LEU A 128 7.81 13.01 11.68
N SER A 129 7.62 13.34 10.41
CA SER A 129 6.34 13.25 9.72
C SER A 129 6.36 12.13 8.70
N LEU A 130 5.27 11.35 8.66
CA LEU A 130 5.11 10.22 7.77
C LEU A 130 3.88 10.48 6.90
N HIS A 131 4.00 10.29 5.60
CA HIS A 131 2.89 10.45 4.66
C HIS A 131 2.68 9.16 3.86
N GLY A 132 1.47 8.64 3.85
CA GLY A 132 1.03 7.55 2.97
C GLY A 132 0.26 8.14 1.80
N CYS A 133 0.84 8.08 0.60
CA CYS A 133 0.29 8.72 -0.60
C CYS A 133 0.03 7.71 -1.73
N VAL A 134 -0.82 8.09 -2.67
CA VAL A 134 -0.97 7.40 -3.96
C VAL A 134 -0.74 8.40 -5.09
N TYR A 135 0.10 7.98 -6.04
CA TYR A 135 0.38 8.72 -7.26
C TYR A 135 -0.44 8.19 -8.44
N ASP A 136 -1.13 9.08 -9.14
CA ASP A 136 -1.80 8.76 -10.39
C ASP A 136 -0.83 8.92 -11.57
N LEU A 137 -0.46 7.81 -12.21
CA LEU A 137 0.43 7.82 -13.37
C LEU A 137 -0.14 8.55 -14.59
N ALA A 138 -1.47 8.59 -14.73
CA ALA A 138 -2.12 9.20 -15.89
C ALA A 138 -2.22 10.72 -15.75
N SER A 139 -2.57 11.20 -14.55
CA SER A 139 -2.78 12.63 -14.30
C SER A 139 -1.58 13.34 -13.65
N GLY A 140 -0.64 12.60 -13.06
CA GLY A 140 0.49 13.13 -12.32
C GLY A 140 0.16 13.67 -10.93
N HIS A 141 -1.07 13.46 -10.43
CA HIS A 141 -1.48 13.92 -9.11
C HIS A 141 -1.00 12.99 -8.01
N LEU A 142 -0.51 13.58 -6.92
CA LEU A 142 -0.19 12.88 -5.68
C LEU A 142 -1.27 13.19 -4.64
N THR A 143 -1.90 12.15 -4.12
CA THR A 143 -2.95 12.27 -3.10
C THR A 143 -2.48 11.66 -1.79
N THR A 144 -2.51 12.43 -0.71
CA THR A 144 -2.26 11.93 0.66
C THR A 144 -3.49 11.18 1.17
N LEU A 145 -3.31 9.94 1.61
CA LEU A 145 -4.39 9.09 2.13
C LEU A 145 -4.41 9.00 3.65
N VAL A 146 -3.23 9.04 4.26
CA VAL A 146 -3.00 8.88 5.70
C VAL A 146 -1.69 9.58 6.06
N GLU A 147 -1.63 10.15 7.26
CA GLU A 147 -0.45 10.84 7.72
C GLU A 147 -0.30 10.73 9.25
N HIS A 148 0.95 10.83 9.68
CA HIS A 148 1.36 11.09 11.04
C HIS A 148 2.18 12.37 10.99
N LEU A 149 1.63 13.45 11.53
CA LEU A 149 2.30 14.75 11.52
C LEU A 149 2.96 14.99 12.86
N SER A 150 4.20 15.48 12.81
CA SER A 150 4.84 16.01 14.01
C SER A 150 4.07 17.22 14.56
N PRO A 151 4.14 17.47 15.89
CA PRO A 151 3.47 18.62 16.51
C PRO A 151 3.82 19.98 15.89
N GLN A 152 4.99 20.10 15.27
CA GLN A 152 5.47 21.33 14.62
C GLN A 152 4.76 21.63 13.28
N GLU A 153 4.12 20.64 12.64
CA GLU A 153 3.39 20.81 11.37
C GLU A 153 1.86 21.00 11.56
N HIS A 154 1.37 21.07 12.81
CA HIS A 154 -0.03 21.40 13.11
C HIS A 154 -0.34 22.92 13.05
N ALA A 155 0.59 23.75 12.57
CA ALA A 155 0.36 25.18 12.42
C ALA A 155 -0.50 25.46 11.17
N PRO A 156 -1.63 26.17 11.30
CA PRO A 156 -2.54 26.48 10.19
C PRO A 156 -1.97 27.50 9.20
#